data_AF-A0A0N1G4U5-F1
#
_entry.id   AF-A0A0N1G4U5-F1
#
_cell.length_a   1.000
_cell.length_b   1.000
_cell.length_c   1.000
_cell.angle_alpha   90.00
_cell.angle_beta   90.00
_cell.angle_gamma   90.00
#
_symmetry.space_group_name_H-M   'P 1'
#
loop_
_entity.id
_entity.type
_entity.pdbx_description
1 polymer ?
#
loop_
_entity_poly.entity_id
_entity_poly.type
_entity_poly.pdbx_seq_one_letter_code
_entity_poly.pdbx_strand_id
1 'polypeptide(L)' 'MWTAARVRTLIGRKFHLSYSVSGVTRLLHRMGFSVQVPARTAAERDEDAITAWREATWQEVKPSGRRPARSSASRTKQV' A
#
# COMPACT_ATOMS: atom_id res chain seq x y z
N MET A 1 -6.05 -2.58 -7.15
CA MET A 1 -4.84 -3.14 -6.50
C MET A 1 -5.25 -4.06 -5.35
N TRP A 2 -4.72 -5.28 -5.29
CA TRP A 2 -4.97 -6.20 -4.16
C TRP A 2 -3.96 -5.94 -3.04
N THR A 3 -4.45 -5.50 -1.88
CA THR A 3 -3.62 -5.29 -0.69
C THR A 3 -3.81 -6.43 0.30
N ALA A 4 -2.80 -6.72 1.12
CA ALA A 4 -2.88 -7.75 2.16
C ALA A 4 -4.07 -7.52 3.13
N ALA A 5 -4.44 -6.26 3.38
CA ALA A 5 -5.63 -5.92 4.17
C ALA A 5 -6.94 -6.36 3.48
N ARG A 6 -7.04 -6.19 2.15
CA ARG A 6 -8.23 -6.63 1.39
C ARG A 6 -8.32 -8.15 1.30
N VAL A 7 -7.16 -8.82 1.16
CA VAL A 7 -7.07 -10.29 1.23
C VAL A 7 -7.47 -10.81 2.62
N ARG A 8 -7.02 -10.17 3.70
CA ARG A 8 -7.46 -10.48 5.07
C ARG A 8 -8.98 -10.45 5.21
N THR A 9 -9.63 -9.40 4.71
CA THR A 9 -11.09 -9.28 4.76
C THR A 9 -11.77 -10.41 3.99
N LEU A 10 -11.23 -10.79 2.83
CA LEU A 10 -11.78 -11.91 2.04
C LEU A 10 -11.64 -13.24 2.80
N ILE A 11 -10.48 -13.51 3.40
CA ILE A 11 -10.23 -14.73 4.18
C ILE A 11 -11.24 -14.82 5.33
N GLY A 12 -11.43 -13.72 6.08
CA GLY A 12 -12.39 -13.68 7.18
C GLY A 12 -13.83 -13.91 6.74
N ARG A 13 -14.23 -13.39 5.57
CA ARG A 13 -15.59 -13.59 5.03
C ARG A 13 -15.84 -15.01 4.53
N LYS A 14 -14.84 -15.63 3.90
CA LYS A 14 -15.01 -16.92 3.22
C LYS A 14 -14.74 -18.12 4.12
N PHE A 15 -13.82 -17.98 5.06
CA PHE A 15 -13.35 -19.08 5.91
C PHE A 15 -13.62 -18.86 7.39
N HIS A 16 -14.15 -17.69 7.78
CA HIS A 16 -14.38 -17.31 9.18
C HIS A 16 -13.10 -17.33 10.04
N LEU A 17 -11.93 -17.20 9.41
CA LEU A 17 -10.62 -17.17 10.05
C LEU A 17 -10.09 -15.74 10.14
N SER A 18 -9.47 -15.41 11.28
CA SER A 18 -8.82 -14.12 11.49
C SER A 18 -7.30 -14.23 11.32
N TYR A 19 -6.76 -13.42 10.43
CA TYR A 19 -5.32 -13.21 10.27
C TYR A 19 -4.93 -11.76 10.57
N SER A 20 -3.71 -11.56 11.07
CA SER A 20 -3.05 -10.25 11.04
C SER A 20 -2.63 -9.90 9.60
N VAL A 21 -2.49 -8.61 9.28
CA VAL A 21 -2.08 -8.19 7.92
C VAL A 21 -0.70 -8.76 7.57
N SER A 22 0.25 -8.74 8.51
CA SER A 22 1.58 -9.36 8.33
C SER A 22 1.50 -10.88 8.14
N GLY A 23 0.55 -11.55 8.81
CA GLY A 23 0.30 -12.98 8.64
C GLY A 23 -0.20 -13.30 7.23
N VAL A 24 -1.11 -12.48 6.69
CA VAL A 24 -1.57 -12.62 5.30
C VAL A 24 -0.42 -12.41 4.31
N THR A 25 0.42 -11.40 4.51
CA THR A 25 1.59 -11.18 3.65
C THR A 25 2.52 -12.40 3.62
N ARG A 26 2.87 -12.95 4.79
CA ARG A 26 3.71 -14.17 4.88
C ARG A 26 3.05 -15.38 4.23
N LEU A 27 1.74 -15.56 4.44
CA LEU A 27 0.96 -16.63 3.82
C LEU A 27 1.00 -16.54 2.29
N LEU A 28 0.77 -15.34 1.74
CA LEU A 28 0.83 -15.09 0.31
C LEU A 28 2.22 -15.41 -0.28
N HIS A 29 3.30 -14.96 0.37
CA HIS A 29 4.66 -15.29 -0.06
C HIS A 29 4.95 -16.80 -0.02
N ARG A 30 4.49 -17.50 1.02
CA ARG A 30 4.64 -18.97 1.12
C ARG A 30 3.90 -19.71 -0.01
N MET A 31 2.80 -19.14 -0.49
CA MET A 31 2.05 -19.64 -1.65
C MET A 31 2.63 -19.19 -3.00
N GLY A 32 3.78 -18.50 -3.01
CA GLY A 32 4.44 -18.04 -4.24
C GLY A 32 3.88 -16.74 -4.82
N PHE A 33 2.95 -16.06 -4.13
CA PHE A 33 2.47 -14.76 -4.57
C PHE A 33 3.50 -13.67 -4.26
N SER A 34 3.78 -12.83 -5.26
CA SER A 34 4.55 -11.60 -5.12
C SER A 34 3.70 -10.39 -5.48
N VAL A 35 4.09 -9.22 -5.00
CA VAL A 35 3.46 -7.95 -5.40
C VAL A 35 3.67 -7.76 -6.90
N GLN A 36 2.58 -7.71 -7.65
CA GLN A 36 2.61 -7.47 -9.09
C GLN A 36 2.60 -5.97 -9.35
N VAL A 37 3.66 -5.46 -9.97
CA VAL A 37 3.69 -4.12 -10.53
C VAL A 37 3.26 -4.23 -11.99
N PRO A 38 2.27 -3.45 -12.46
CA PRO A 38 1.91 -3.44 -13.87
C PRO A 38 3.15 -3.13 -14.71
N ALA A 39 3.60 -4.11 -15.50
CA ALA A 39 4.79 -3.95 -16.33
C ALA A 39 4.53 -3.04 -17.53
N ARG A 40 3.27 -2.92 -17.96
CA ARG A 40 2.85 -2.06 -19.04
C ARG A 40 1.90 -0.99 -18.54
N THR A 41 2.23 0.22 -18.92
CA THR A 41 1.38 1.39 -18.79
C THR A 41 0.20 1.28 -19.77
N ALA A 42 -0.99 1.74 -19.36
CA ALA A 42 -2.13 1.82 -20.26
C ALA A 42 -1.81 2.72 -21.46
N ALA A 43 -2.24 2.33 -22.67
CA ALA A 43 -1.98 3.10 -23.89
C ALA A 43 -2.59 4.51 -23.86
N GLU A 44 -3.64 4.69 -23.05
CA GLU A 44 -4.34 5.97 -22.82
C GLU A 44 -3.65 6.87 -21.78
N ARG A 45 -2.54 6.43 -21.18
CA ARG A 45 -1.87 7.20 -20.14
C ARG A 45 -1.13 8.39 -20.75
N ASP A 46 -1.66 9.57 -20.50
CA ASP A 46 -1.05 10.85 -20.85
C ASP A 46 -0.26 11.39 -19.64
N GLU A 47 1.08 11.38 -19.74
CA GLU A 47 1.97 11.86 -18.68
C GLU A 47 1.88 13.38 -18.48
N ASP A 48 1.50 14.15 -19.51
CA ASP A 48 1.33 15.60 -19.42
C ASP A 48 0.04 15.93 -18.67
N ALA A 49 -1.06 15.22 -18.99
CA ALA A 49 -2.32 15.34 -18.25
C ALA A 49 -2.16 14.92 -16.77
N ILE A 50 -1.36 13.89 -16.48
CA ILE A 50 -1.05 13.46 -15.12
C ILE A 50 -0.26 14.54 -14.37
N THR A 51 0.72 15.15 -15.03
CA THR A 51 1.55 16.20 -14.43
C THR A 51 0.72 17.44 -14.13
N ALA A 52 -0.07 17.90 -15.10
CA ALA A 52 -0.98 19.04 -14.94
C ALA A 52 -2.00 18.80 -13.81
N TRP A 53 -2.59 17.60 -13.74
CA TRP A 53 -3.52 17.26 -12.65
C TRP A 53 -2.82 17.23 -11.29
N ARG A 54 -1.58 16.74 -11.24
CA ARG A 54 -0.81 16.67 -10.00
C ARG A 54 -0.39 18.06 -9.49
N GLU A 55 -0.16 19.01 -10.38
CA GLU A 55 0.16 20.39 -10.00
C GLU A 55 -1.09 21.18 -9.61
N ALA A 56 -2.15 21.09 -10.40
CA ALA A 56 -3.36 21.88 -10.20
C ALA A 56 -4.29 21.32 -9.13
N THR A 57 -4.57 20.02 -9.17
CA THR A 57 -5.70 19.42 -8.43
C THR A 57 -5.25 18.66 -7.18
N TRP A 58 -4.03 18.14 -7.16
CA TRP A 58 -3.57 17.33 -6.03
C TRP A 58 -3.53 18.10 -4.71
N GLN A 59 -3.22 19.40 -4.71
CA GLN A 59 -3.19 20.20 -3.49
C GLN A 59 -4.58 20.38 -2.87
N GLU A 60 -5.63 20.41 -3.69
CA GLU A 60 -7.01 20.61 -3.24
C GLU A 60 -7.63 19.31 -2.70
N VAL A 61 -7.30 18.17 -3.33
CA VAL A 61 -7.87 16.86 -2.99
C VAL A 61 -7.12 16.17 -1.86
N LYS A 62 -5.84 16.53 -1.63
CA LYS A 62 -5.02 15.87 -0.62
C LYS A 62 -5.54 16.22 0.79
N PRO A 63 -5.97 15.22 1.59
CA PRO A 63 -6.33 15.48 2.98
C PRO A 63 -5.11 16.01 3.74
N SER A 64 -5.34 16.93 4.68
CA SER A 64 -4.28 17.49 5.52
C SER A 64 -3.53 16.33 6.19
N GLY A 65 -2.26 16.17 5.80
CA GLY A 65 -1.44 15.07 6.29
C GLY A 65 -1.32 15.16 7.81
N ARG A 66 -1.54 14.04 8.50
CA ARG A 66 -1.29 13.97 9.95
C ARG A 66 0.18 14.33 10.19
N ARG A 67 0.42 15.38 10.97
CA ARG A 67 1.76 15.79 11.40
C ARG A 67 2.46 14.55 11.97
N PRO A 68 3.67 14.18 11.50
CA PRO A 68 4.38 13.05 12.07
C PRO A 68 4.55 13.31 13.57
N ALA A 69 4.07 12.39 14.40
CA ALA A 69 4.34 12.46 15.82
C ALA A 69 5.87 12.39 16.01
N ARG A 70 6.42 13.17 16.96
CA ARG A 70 7.82 13.05 17.36
C ARG A 70 8.10 11.60 17.73
N SER A 71 8.73 10.85 16.84
CA SER A 71 9.23 9.52 17.17
C SER A 71 10.54 9.69 17.93
N SER A 72 10.58 9.22 19.18
CA SER A 72 11.83 9.09 19.92
C SER A 72 12.59 7.89 19.35
N ALA A 73 13.71 8.14 18.68
CA ALA A 73 14.60 7.08 18.20
C ALA A 73 15.86 7.07 19.09
N SER A 74 15.95 6.07 19.97
CA SER A 74 17.17 5.82 20.74
C SER A 74 18.13 4.98 19.90
N ARG A 75 19.39 5.41 19.81
CA ARG A 75 20.47 4.71 19.11
C ARG A 75 20.79 3.40 19.84
N THR A 76 20.49 2.25 19.24
CA THR A 76 20.96 0.95 19.74
C THR A 76 22.44 0.79 19.40
N LYS A 77 23.30 0.55 20.39
CA LYS A 77 24.70 0.18 20.18
C LYS A 77 24.77 -1.16 19.45
N GLN A 78 25.61 -1.24 18.41
CA GLN A 78 26.07 -2.52 17.90
C GLN A 78 27.23 -3.00 18.77
N VAL A 79 27.22 -4.30 19.07
CA VAL A 79 28.25 -5.03 19.82
C VAL A 79 29.23 -5.62 18.81
#